data_AF-A0A2H0RVQ8-F1
#
_entry.id   AF-A0A2H0RVQ8-F1
#
_cell.length_a   1.000
_cell.length_b   1.000
_cell.length_c   1.000
_cell.angle_alpha   90.00
_cell.angle_beta   90.00
_cell.angle_gamma   90.00
#
_symmetry.space_group_name_H-M   'P 1'
#
loop_
_entity.id
_entity.type
_entity.pdbx_description
1 polymer ?
#
loop_
_entity_poly.entity_id
_entity_poly.type
_entity_poly.pdbx_seq_one_letter_code
_entity_poly.pdbx_strand_id
1 'polypeptide(L)'
;MSWIDRLPANEKQRLRKRMRSPEEYERLRERVKGPEDLEKEMAQNELLAELKFTLETEPRVQEELRKELEKDLHEQGLENILETADMSPDAKSALEQGNFSVSLETNAQTGHEQMVLQPEGNISEKAVLRQSVSDTYTDGFISAMGGGSVA
;
A
#
# COMPACT_ATOMS: atom_id res chain seq x y z
N MET A 1 31.41 -11.68 38.70
CA MET A 1 29.99 -12.02 38.92
C MET A 1 29.18 -11.40 37.80
N SER A 2 28.49 -12.21 37.00
CA SER A 2 27.61 -11.70 35.93
C SER A 2 26.32 -11.18 36.57
N TRP A 3 25.72 -10.13 36.01
CA TRP A 3 24.40 -9.63 36.47
C TRP A 3 23.32 -10.73 36.42
N ILE A 4 23.44 -11.65 35.46
CA ILE A 4 22.57 -12.83 35.32
C ILE A 4 22.61 -13.71 36.58
N ASP A 5 23.72 -13.71 37.33
CA ASP A 5 23.87 -14.49 38.56
C ASP A 5 23.08 -13.92 39.74
N ARG A 6 22.55 -12.70 39.62
CA ARG A 6 21.70 -12.06 40.65
C ARG A 6 20.22 -12.37 40.51
N LEU A 7 19.81 -12.99 39.41
CA LEU A 7 18.40 -13.32 39.15
C LEU A 7 17.93 -14.56 39.96
N PRO A 8 16.64 -14.63 40.34
CA PRO A 8 16.02 -15.83 40.89
C PRO A 8 16.16 -17.04 39.96
N ALA A 9 16.22 -18.25 40.52
CA ALA A 9 16.51 -19.48 39.77
C ALA A 9 15.52 -19.75 38.62
N ASN A 10 14.23 -19.43 38.81
CA ASN A 10 13.19 -19.62 37.81
C ASN A 10 13.34 -18.67 36.61
N GLU A 11 13.73 -17.42 36.87
CA GLU A 11 14.00 -16.43 35.82
C GLU A 11 15.30 -16.74 35.09
N LYS A 12 16.33 -17.24 35.79
CA LYS A 12 17.57 -17.73 35.16
C LYS A 12 17.30 -18.88 34.20
N GLN A 13 16.45 -19.84 34.57
CA GLN A 13 16.12 -20.97 33.70
C GLN A 13 15.33 -20.51 32.47
N ARG A 14 14.35 -19.61 32.63
CA ARG A 14 13.63 -18.99 31.50
C ARG A 14 14.55 -18.20 30.58
N LEU A 15 15.40 -17.36 31.15
CA LEU A 15 16.36 -16.54 30.39
C LEU A 15 17.36 -17.41 29.63
N ARG A 16 17.87 -18.49 30.25
CA ARG A 16 18.78 -19.43 29.58
C ARG A 16 18.10 -20.21 28.47
N LYS A 17 16.85 -20.63 28.65
CA LYS A 17 16.05 -21.24 27.57
C LYS A 17 15.90 -20.27 26.40
N ARG A 18 15.51 -19.02 26.69
CA ARG A 18 15.33 -17.96 25.69
C ARG A 18 16.62 -17.58 24.94
N MET A 19 17.76 -17.60 25.62
CA MET A 19 19.06 -17.18 25.08
C MET A 19 19.86 -18.34 24.45
N ARG A 20 19.38 -19.60 24.52
CA ARG A 20 20.11 -20.77 24.00
C ARG A 20 19.24 -21.82 23.28
N SER A 21 17.92 -21.64 23.15
CA SER A 21 17.11 -22.56 22.34
C SER A 21 17.29 -22.23 20.85
N PRO A 22 17.80 -23.18 20.04
CA PRO A 22 17.94 -22.98 18.59
C PRO A 22 16.60 -22.60 17.93
N GLU A 23 15.49 -23.16 18.42
CA GLU A 23 14.13 -22.89 17.94
C GLU A 23 13.69 -21.43 18.10
N GLU A 24 14.10 -20.74 19.17
CA GLU A 24 13.74 -19.32 19.32
C GLU A 24 14.63 -18.42 18.47
N TYR A 25 15.87 -18.82 18.21
CA TYR A 25 16.73 -18.13 17.25
C TYR A 25 16.26 -18.32 15.81
N GLU A 26 15.75 -19.49 15.45
CA GLU A 26 15.11 -19.73 14.14
C GLU A 26 13.85 -18.88 13.99
N ARG A 27 12.97 -18.85 14.98
CA ARG A 27 11.80 -17.95 14.99
C ARG A 27 12.20 -16.47 14.93
N LEU A 28 13.31 -16.08 15.56
CA LEU A 28 13.81 -14.71 15.51
C LEU A 28 14.37 -14.38 14.12
N ARG A 29 15.05 -15.32 13.46
CA ARG A 29 15.52 -15.19 12.08
C ARG A 29 14.37 -15.14 11.09
N GLU A 30 13.33 -15.93 11.27
CA GLU A 30 12.11 -15.89 10.45
C GLU A 30 11.33 -14.58 10.62
N ARG A 31 11.42 -13.94 11.81
CA ARG A 31 10.73 -12.69 12.11
C ARG A 31 11.46 -11.45 11.62
N VAL A 32 12.76 -11.53 11.38
CA VAL A 32 13.57 -10.42 10.87
C VAL A 32 13.67 -10.57 9.36
N LYS A 33 13.00 -9.68 8.63
CA LYS A 33 13.10 -9.61 7.16
C LYS A 33 14.56 -9.53 6.74
N GLY A 34 14.93 -10.27 5.69
CA GLY A 34 16.28 -10.24 5.16
C GLY A 34 16.63 -8.85 4.63
N PRO A 35 17.93 -8.49 4.57
CA PRO A 35 18.35 -7.23 3.97
C PRO A 35 17.88 -7.10 2.51
N GLU A 36 17.89 -8.18 1.75
CA GLU A 36 17.40 -8.21 0.36
C GLU A 36 15.89 -7.95 0.26
N ASP A 37 15.09 -8.45 1.22
CA ASP A 37 13.65 -8.21 1.25
C ASP A 37 13.36 -6.76 1.63
N LEU A 38 14.14 -6.20 2.56
CA LEU A 38 14.07 -4.79 2.93
C LEU A 38 14.43 -3.87 1.76
N GLU A 39 15.46 -4.19 0.99
CA GLU A 39 15.83 -3.42 -0.21
C GLU A 39 14.71 -3.39 -1.24
N LYS A 40 14.04 -4.54 -1.49
CA LYS A 40 12.88 -4.60 -2.39
C LYS A 40 11.71 -3.76 -1.88
N GLU A 41 11.38 -3.88 -0.59
CA GLU A 41 10.30 -3.09 0.00
C GLU A 41 10.63 -1.58 -0.01
N MET A 42 11.88 -1.20 0.25
CA MET A 42 12.31 0.19 0.17
C MET A 42 12.20 0.76 -1.24
N ALA A 43 12.64 0.00 -2.25
CA ALA A 43 12.50 0.43 -3.64
C ALA A 43 11.03 0.59 -4.06
N GLN A 44 10.16 -0.34 -3.63
CA GLN A 44 8.71 -0.22 -3.87
C GLN A 44 8.12 1.01 -3.17
N ASN A 45 8.48 1.25 -1.91
CA ASN A 45 7.99 2.41 -1.16
C ASN A 45 8.46 3.73 -1.76
N GLU A 46 9.70 3.79 -2.27
CA GLU A 46 10.24 4.96 -2.96
C GLU A 46 9.44 5.28 -4.23
N LEU A 47 9.17 4.27 -5.06
CA LEU A 47 8.37 4.43 -6.27
C LEU A 47 6.94 4.89 -5.98
N LEU A 48 6.30 4.32 -4.97
CA LEU A 48 4.94 4.70 -4.60
C LEU A 48 4.88 6.12 -4.00
N ALA A 49 5.90 6.52 -3.23
CA ALA A 49 6.02 7.88 -2.72
C ALA A 49 6.20 8.90 -3.87
N GLU A 50 6.99 8.56 -4.89
CA GLU A 50 7.16 9.40 -6.09
C GLU A 50 5.86 9.51 -6.89
N LEU A 51 5.14 8.40 -7.08
CA LEU A 51 3.83 8.40 -7.71
C LEU A 51 2.85 9.29 -6.93
N LYS A 52 2.78 9.15 -5.60
CA LYS A 52 1.93 9.98 -4.75
C LYS A 52 2.28 11.47 -4.89
N PHE A 53 3.57 11.80 -4.82
CA PHE A 53 4.03 13.18 -5.00
C PHE A 53 3.65 13.73 -6.38
N THR A 54 3.81 12.92 -7.44
CA THR A 54 3.48 13.32 -8.81
C THR A 54 1.97 13.56 -8.95
N LEU A 55 1.13 12.72 -8.37
CA LEU A 55 -0.32 12.90 -8.37
C LEU A 55 -0.76 14.16 -7.60
N GLU A 56 -0.02 14.56 -6.56
CA GLU A 56 -0.29 15.78 -5.79
C GLU A 56 0.24 17.05 -6.47
N THR A 57 1.31 16.95 -7.27
CA THR A 57 2.01 18.11 -7.85
C THR A 57 1.71 18.35 -9.33
N GLU A 58 1.43 17.30 -10.10
CA GLU A 58 1.20 17.37 -11.53
C GLU A 58 -0.27 17.11 -11.89
N PRO A 59 -1.09 18.16 -12.10
CA PRO A 59 -2.51 17.99 -12.40
C PRO A 59 -2.76 17.27 -13.72
N ARG A 60 -1.81 17.31 -14.66
CA ARG A 60 -1.91 16.59 -15.94
C ARG A 60 -1.90 15.08 -15.76
N VAL A 61 -1.01 14.58 -14.90
CA VAL A 61 -0.92 13.15 -14.58
C VAL A 61 -2.20 12.70 -13.88
N GLN A 62 -2.71 13.52 -12.96
CA GLN A 62 -3.98 13.24 -12.29
C GLN A 62 -5.16 13.18 -13.28
N GLU A 63 -5.24 14.10 -14.25
CA GLU A 63 -6.29 14.10 -15.28
C GLU A 63 -6.19 12.91 -16.23
N GLU A 64 -4.97 12.51 -16.63
CA GLU A 64 -4.75 11.34 -17.50
C GLU A 64 -5.18 10.06 -16.80
N LEU A 65 -4.74 9.86 -15.55
CA LEU A 65 -5.10 8.70 -14.75
C LEU A 65 -6.61 8.67 -14.46
N ARG A 66 -7.24 9.84 -14.24
CA ARG A 66 -8.69 9.95 -14.10
C ARG A 66 -9.42 9.49 -15.36
N LYS A 67 -8.97 9.92 -16.54
CA LYS A 67 -9.59 9.52 -17.83
C LYS A 67 -9.44 8.04 -18.11
N GLU A 68 -8.32 7.44 -17.72
CA GLU A 68 -8.10 6.00 -17.87
C GLU A 68 -9.05 5.21 -16.95
N LEU A 69 -9.12 5.61 -15.67
CA LEU A 69 -10.07 5.05 -14.71
C LEU A 69 -11.53 5.25 -15.12
N GLU A 70 -11.89 6.39 -15.70
CA GLU A 70 -13.25 6.67 -16.19
C GLU A 70 -13.64 5.69 -17.31
N LYS A 71 -12.70 5.38 -18.23
CA LYS A 71 -12.93 4.37 -19.27
C LYS A 71 -13.09 2.99 -18.67
N ASP A 72 -12.21 2.61 -17.76
CA ASP A 72 -12.26 1.29 -17.13
C ASP A 72 -13.53 1.12 -16.28
N LEU A 73 -13.97 2.17 -15.59
CA LEU A 73 -15.26 2.19 -14.86
C LEU A 73 -16.44 1.97 -15.80
N HIS A 74 -16.41 2.54 -16.99
CA HIS A 74 -17.45 2.36 -18.00
C HIS A 74 -17.37 0.97 -18.67
N GLU A 75 -16.18 0.40 -18.87
CA GLU A 75 -15.98 -0.88 -19.57
C GLU A 75 -16.15 -2.09 -18.65
N GLN A 76 -15.57 -2.04 -17.46
CA GLN A 76 -15.52 -3.17 -16.50
C GLN A 76 -16.60 -3.06 -15.42
N GLY A 77 -17.12 -1.86 -15.17
CA GLY A 77 -18.12 -1.59 -14.14
C GLY A 77 -17.53 -1.36 -12.75
N LEU A 78 -18.19 -0.52 -11.95
CA LEU A 78 -17.79 -0.14 -10.59
C LEU A 78 -17.48 -1.33 -9.67
N GLU A 79 -18.26 -2.41 -9.79
CA GLU A 79 -18.14 -3.58 -8.92
C GLU A 79 -16.82 -4.34 -9.10
N ASN A 80 -16.22 -4.28 -10.29
CA ASN A 80 -14.97 -4.98 -10.61
C ASN A 80 -13.73 -4.17 -10.27
N ILE A 81 -13.88 -2.85 -10.14
CA ILE A 81 -12.80 -1.90 -9.90
C ILE A 81 -12.69 -1.54 -8.43
N LEU A 82 -13.82 -1.44 -7.73
CA LEU A 82 -13.87 -1.10 -6.31
C LEU A 82 -13.89 -2.34 -5.42
N GLU A 83 -13.18 -2.25 -4.29
CA GLU A 83 -13.19 -3.27 -3.24
C GLU A 83 -14.38 -3.08 -2.28
N THR A 84 -14.79 -1.83 -2.06
CA THR A 84 -15.89 -1.46 -1.18
C THR A 84 -17.14 -1.08 -1.98
N ALA A 85 -18.14 -1.97 -1.97
CA ALA A 85 -19.42 -1.77 -2.68
C ALA A 85 -20.48 -1.00 -1.88
N ASP A 86 -20.24 -0.76 -0.58
CA ASP A 86 -21.11 0.00 0.32
C ASP A 86 -20.78 1.49 0.29
N MET A 87 -21.16 2.14 -0.83
CA MET A 87 -21.13 3.59 -0.97
C MET A 87 -22.55 4.14 -1.11
N SER A 88 -22.76 5.40 -0.74
CA SER A 88 -24.04 6.08 -0.96
C SER A 88 -24.40 6.14 -2.44
N PRO A 89 -25.70 6.16 -2.80
CA PRO A 89 -26.14 6.28 -4.19
C PRO A 89 -25.60 7.53 -4.88
N ASP A 90 -25.40 8.61 -4.12
CA ASP A 90 -24.86 9.88 -4.61
C ASP A 90 -23.37 9.75 -4.96
N ALA A 91 -22.58 9.06 -4.13
CA ALA A 91 -21.19 8.78 -4.41
C ALA A 91 -21.00 7.85 -5.62
N LYS A 92 -21.86 6.83 -5.77
CA LYS A 92 -21.87 5.97 -6.96
C LYS A 92 -22.15 6.77 -8.23
N SER A 93 -23.16 7.65 -8.19
CA SER A 93 -23.50 8.52 -9.32
C SER A 93 -22.36 9.48 -9.68
N ALA A 94 -21.65 10.02 -8.68
CA ALA A 94 -20.49 10.89 -8.92
C ALA A 94 -19.31 10.15 -9.57
N LEU A 95 -19.07 8.89 -9.15
CA LEU A 95 -18.05 8.03 -9.74
C LEU A 95 -18.39 7.64 -11.19
N GLU A 96 -19.65 7.30 -11.49
CA GLU A 96 -20.11 7.00 -12.85
C GLU A 96 -20.05 8.23 -13.78
N GLN A 97 -20.17 9.44 -13.23
CA GLN A 97 -20.09 10.69 -13.97
C GLN A 97 -18.66 11.20 -14.17
N GLY A 98 -17.64 10.51 -13.66
CA GLY A 98 -16.24 10.94 -13.78
C GLY A 98 -15.85 12.07 -12.81
N ASN A 99 -16.70 12.40 -11.85
CA ASN A 99 -16.49 13.49 -10.88
C ASN A 99 -15.79 12.96 -9.62
N PHE A 100 -14.52 12.57 -9.77
CA PHE A 100 -13.72 12.06 -8.67
C PHE A 100 -12.25 12.47 -8.78
N SER A 101 -11.57 12.55 -7.65
CA SER A 101 -10.11 12.71 -7.56
C SER A 101 -9.45 11.41 -7.15
N VAL A 102 -8.32 11.08 -7.79
CA VAL A 102 -7.50 9.92 -7.45
C VAL A 102 -6.43 10.32 -6.44
N SER A 103 -6.22 9.48 -5.43
CA SER A 103 -5.20 9.68 -4.39
C SER A 103 -4.61 8.32 -3.97
N LEU A 104 -3.35 8.29 -3.50
CA LEU A 104 -2.81 7.13 -2.79
C LEU A 104 -2.86 7.35 -1.29
N GLU A 105 -3.47 6.41 -0.59
CA GLU A 105 -3.53 6.40 0.87
C GLU A 105 -2.95 5.11 1.44
N THR A 106 -2.21 5.23 2.53
CA THR A 106 -1.72 4.08 3.28
C THR A 106 -2.87 3.49 4.08
N ASN A 107 -3.21 2.23 3.82
CA ASN A 107 -4.19 1.51 4.61
C ASN A 107 -3.62 1.26 6.02
N ALA A 108 -4.27 1.82 7.05
CA ALA A 108 -3.81 1.73 8.43
C ALA A 108 -3.79 0.30 9.01
N GLN A 109 -4.49 -0.65 8.38
CA GLN A 109 -4.58 -2.04 8.83
C GLN A 109 -3.49 -2.93 8.22
N THR A 110 -3.18 -2.73 6.95
CA THR A 110 -2.20 -3.55 6.22
C THR A 110 -0.84 -2.87 6.09
N GLY A 111 -0.78 -1.54 6.24
CA GLY A 111 0.44 -0.75 6.04
C GLY A 111 0.82 -0.58 4.56
N HIS A 112 0.00 -1.08 3.63
CA HIS A 112 0.22 -0.95 2.19
C HIS A 112 -0.48 0.28 1.65
N GLU A 113 0.13 0.93 0.67
CA GLU A 113 -0.50 2.02 -0.06
C GLU A 113 -1.52 1.47 -1.06
N GLN A 114 -2.69 2.10 -1.09
CA GLN A 114 -3.80 1.72 -1.96
C GLN A 114 -4.28 2.97 -2.69
N MET A 115 -4.61 2.80 -3.97
CA MET A 115 -5.30 3.87 -4.69
C MET A 115 -6.74 4.00 -4.22
N VAL A 116 -7.13 5.24 -3.96
CA VAL A 116 -8.44 5.62 -3.44
C VAL A 116 -9.04 6.70 -4.33
N LEU A 117 -10.29 6.49 -4.72
CA LEU A 117 -11.10 7.47 -5.44
C LEU A 117 -11.94 8.24 -4.43
N GLN A 118 -11.92 9.57 -4.55
CA GLN A 118 -12.72 10.47 -3.73
C GLN A 118 -13.73 11.19 -4.62
N PRO A 119 -15.05 10.94 -4.46
CA PRO A 119 -16.07 11.61 -5.26
C PRO A 119 -16.21 13.09 -4.88
N GLU A 120 -16.33 13.95 -5.90
CA GLU A 120 -16.51 15.38 -5.71
C GLU A 120 -17.91 15.68 -5.12
N GLY A 121 -17.94 16.14 -3.87
CA GLY A 121 -19.17 16.45 -3.13
C GLY A 121 -19.35 15.65 -1.84
N ASN A 122 -18.64 14.53 -1.68
CA ASN A 122 -18.64 13.76 -0.44
C ASN A 122 -17.23 13.21 -0.12
N ILE A 123 -16.40 14.07 0.50
CA ILE A 123 -15.02 13.76 0.91
C ILE A 123 -14.96 12.64 1.97
N SER A 124 -16.10 12.31 2.61
CA SER A 124 -16.14 11.27 3.64
C SER A 124 -16.22 9.84 3.07
N GLU A 125 -16.67 9.68 1.83
CA GLU A 125 -16.84 8.37 1.20
C GLU A 125 -15.71 8.07 0.22
N LYS A 126 -14.64 7.48 0.75
CA LYS A 126 -13.48 7.03 -0.01
C LYS A 126 -13.77 5.66 -0.63
N ALA A 127 -13.67 5.57 -1.96
CA ALA A 127 -13.80 4.31 -2.68
C ALA A 127 -12.42 3.69 -2.87
N VAL A 128 -12.17 2.55 -2.23
CA VAL A 128 -10.88 1.86 -2.34
C VAL A 128 -10.88 1.01 -3.61
N LEU A 129 -9.86 1.18 -4.45
CA LEU A 129 -9.65 0.34 -5.62
C LEU A 129 -9.20 -1.06 -5.19
N ARG A 130 -9.66 -2.08 -5.90
CA ARG A 130 -9.15 -3.45 -5.68
C ARG A 130 -7.64 -3.47 -5.88
N GLN A 131 -6.94 -4.23 -5.04
CA GLN A 131 -5.49 -4.33 -5.07
C GLN A 131 -4.96 -4.69 -6.47
N SER A 132 -5.56 -5.66 -7.17
CA SER A 132 -5.15 -6.05 -8.53
C SER A 132 -5.21 -4.93 -9.56
N VAL A 133 -6.18 -4.02 -9.39
CA VAL A 133 -6.37 -2.88 -10.28
C VAL A 133 -5.39 -1.78 -9.92
N SER A 134 -5.21 -1.49 -8.62
CA SER A 134 -4.20 -0.57 -8.11
C SER A 134 -2.80 -0.95 -8.61
N ASP A 135 -2.44 -2.23 -8.51
CA ASP A 135 -1.14 -2.76 -8.93
C ASP A 135 -0.90 -2.55 -10.44
N THR A 136 -1.94 -2.70 -11.26
CA THR A 136 -1.85 -2.51 -12.72
C THR A 136 -1.54 -1.05 -13.08
N TYR A 137 -2.19 -0.09 -12.40
CA TYR A 137 -1.92 1.33 -12.65
C TYR A 137 -0.57 1.76 -12.09
N THR A 138 -0.15 1.24 -10.93
CA THR A 138 1.20 1.51 -10.41
C THR A 138 2.26 0.95 -11.34
N ASP A 139 2.08 -0.27 -11.86
CA ASP A 139 3.03 -0.88 -12.81
C ASP A 139 3.08 -0.13 -14.15
N GLY A 140 1.92 0.31 -14.66
CA GLY A 140 1.82 1.14 -15.85
C GLY A 140 2.56 2.48 -15.69
N PHE A 141 2.40 3.11 -14.53
CA PHE A 141 3.10 4.35 -14.20
C PHE A 141 4.61 4.14 -14.02
N ILE A 142 5.01 3.08 -13.31
CA ILE A 142 6.43 2.70 -13.13
C ILE A 142 7.07 2.40 -14.50
N SER A 143 6.36 1.75 -15.41
CA SER A 143 6.83 1.50 -16.78
C SER A 143 6.97 2.81 -17.58
N ALA A 144 6.03 3.75 -17.42
CA ALA A 144 6.08 5.05 -18.08
C ALA A 144 7.22 5.95 -17.56
N MET A 145 7.51 5.90 -16.26
CA MET A 145 8.60 6.65 -15.61
C MET A 145 9.98 5.99 -15.82
N GLY A 146 10.05 4.66 -15.70
CA GLY A 146 11.27 3.86 -15.88
C GLY A 146 11.72 3.76 -17.34
N GLY A 147 10.83 4.00 -18.30
CA GLY A 147 11.14 4.09 -19.73
C GLY A 147 11.97 5.32 -20.14
N GLY A 148 12.23 6.27 -19.22
CA GLY A 148 12.97 7.51 -19.48
C GLY A 148 14.49 7.46 -19.28
N SER A 149 15.07 6.34 -18.83
CA SER A 149 16.49 6.28 -18.40
C SER A 149 17.44 5.45 -19.29
N VAL A 150 17.19 5.34 -20.60
CA VAL A 150 18.24 4.90 -21.55
C VAL A 150 18.12 5.67 -22.88
N ALA A 151 18.82 6.79 -22.98
CA ALA A 151 19.34 7.33 -24.23
C ALA A 151 20.63 8.12 -23.95
#